data_AF-A0A086TBC8-F1
#
_entry.id   AF-A0A086TBC8-F1
#
_cell.length_a   1.000
_cell.length_b   1.000
_cell.length_c   1.000
_cell.angle_alpha   90.00
_cell.angle_beta   90.00
_cell.angle_gamma   90.00
#
_symmetry.space_group_name_H-M   'P 1'
#
loop_
_entity.id
_entity.type
_entity.pdbx_description
1 polymer ?
#
loop_
_entity_poly.entity_id
_entity_poly.type
_entity_poly.pdbx_seq_one_letter_code
_entity_poly.pdbx_strand_id
1 'polypeptide(L)'
;MEVLAGMGKCVDVHVGKTVGYLEQTGELDSTFACFLSNNGAKGATDETCSIIKGSMMQHLKKYYNNNIDNLEIGDSFICITYQFSSVTDLAPTILEMVGVKHPAPTYQGREVVGMHGRSMVSYLTGKEPRIHEEDFINGWETCCRAAVRKGDCKIVFIPRHKGPERLTKGMPRFERRVKVI
;
A
#
# COMPACT_ATOMS: atom_id res chain seq x y z
N MET A 1 1.00 -15.55 -17.09
CA MET A 1 0.11 -14.78 -16.18
C MET A 1 -0.80 -15.69 -15.35
N GLU A 2 -1.16 -16.89 -15.82
CA GLU A 2 -2.07 -17.80 -15.11
C GLU A 2 -1.52 -18.30 -13.76
N VAL A 3 -0.21 -18.60 -13.67
CA VAL A 3 0.42 -19.00 -12.41
C VAL A 3 0.33 -17.91 -11.34
N LEU A 4 0.53 -16.63 -11.71
CA LEU A 4 0.41 -15.50 -10.78
C LEU A 4 -1.04 -15.34 -10.28
N ALA A 5 -2.02 -15.50 -11.17
CA ALA A 5 -3.43 -15.50 -10.79
C ALA A 5 -3.76 -16.67 -9.86
N GLY A 6 -3.19 -17.85 -10.12
CA GLY A 6 -3.28 -19.02 -9.23
C GLY A 6 -2.71 -18.75 -7.84
N MET A 7 -1.54 -18.11 -7.76
CA MET A 7 -0.94 -17.69 -6.47
C MET A 7 -1.85 -16.72 -5.72
N GLY A 8 -2.41 -15.71 -6.41
CA GLY A 8 -3.37 -14.78 -5.82
C GLY A 8 -4.61 -15.51 -5.28
N LYS A 9 -5.15 -16.47 -6.04
CA LYS A 9 -6.28 -17.29 -5.58
C LYS A 9 -5.93 -18.16 -4.38
N CYS A 10 -4.72 -18.71 -4.33
CA CYS A 10 -4.25 -19.47 -3.17
C CYS A 10 -4.18 -18.59 -1.91
N VAL A 11 -3.73 -17.34 -2.02
CA VAL A 11 -3.73 -16.40 -0.88
C VAL A 11 -5.15 -16.13 -0.40
N ASP A 12 -6.05 -15.78 -1.32
CA ASP A 12 -7.48 -15.55 -1.04
C ASP A 12 -8.14 -16.71 -0.29
N VAL A 13 -7.92 -17.95 -0.77
CA VAL A 13 -8.46 -19.17 -0.12
C VAL A 13 -7.97 -19.32 1.32
N HIS A 14 -6.70 -18.99 1.61
CA HIS A 14 -6.15 -19.14 2.97
C HIS A 14 -6.53 -17.98 3.89
N VAL A 15 -6.69 -16.78 3.36
CA VAL A 15 -7.30 -15.66 4.10
C VAL A 15 -8.73 -16.04 4.50
N GLY A 16 -9.53 -16.57 3.57
CA GLY A 16 -10.89 -17.05 3.84
C GLY A 16 -10.96 -18.11 4.94
N LYS A 17 -10.00 -19.06 5.00
CA LYS A 17 -9.92 -20.03 6.11
C LYS A 17 -9.66 -19.37 7.47
N THR A 18 -8.83 -18.33 7.50
CA THR A 18 -8.50 -17.60 8.75
C THR A 18 -9.71 -16.81 9.22
N VAL A 19 -10.36 -16.07 8.32
CA VAL A 19 -11.60 -15.33 8.62
C VAL A 19 -12.68 -16.29 9.10
N GLY A 20 -12.92 -17.40 8.38
CA GLY A 20 -13.92 -18.39 8.76
C GLY A 20 -13.64 -19.06 10.11
N TYR A 21 -12.37 -19.20 10.51
CA TYR A 21 -12.03 -19.66 11.85
C TYR A 21 -12.37 -18.62 12.92
N LEU A 22 -12.02 -17.34 12.70
CA LEU A 22 -12.37 -16.24 13.61
C LEU A 22 -13.89 -16.10 13.79
N GLU A 23 -14.66 -16.26 12.71
CA GLU A 23 -16.13 -16.30 12.75
C GLU A 23 -16.64 -17.46 13.60
N GLN A 24 -16.12 -18.68 13.38
CA GLN A 24 -16.51 -19.87 14.14
C GLN A 24 -16.21 -19.74 15.64
N THR A 25 -15.13 -19.05 16.00
CA THR A 25 -14.77 -18.80 17.40
C THR A 25 -15.48 -17.59 18.00
N GLY A 26 -16.22 -16.80 17.22
CA GLY A 26 -16.88 -15.58 17.69
C GLY A 26 -15.93 -14.40 17.94
N GLU A 27 -14.73 -14.42 17.36
CA GLU A 27 -13.67 -13.42 17.57
C GLU A 27 -13.52 -12.47 16.37
N LEU A 28 -14.28 -12.66 15.29
CA LEU A 28 -14.15 -11.81 14.10
C LEU A 28 -14.56 -10.35 14.40
N ASP A 29 -15.68 -10.14 15.10
CA ASP A 29 -16.21 -8.80 15.37
C ASP A 29 -15.32 -7.96 16.31
N SER A 30 -14.49 -8.62 17.12
CA SER A 30 -13.48 -8.01 17.99
C SER A 30 -12.10 -7.87 17.31
N THR A 31 -11.98 -8.28 16.05
CA THR A 31 -10.71 -8.29 15.31
C THR A 31 -10.59 -7.11 14.36
N PHE A 32 -9.53 -6.32 14.51
CA PHE A 32 -9.11 -5.38 13.48
C PHE A 32 -8.39 -6.12 12.34
N ALA A 33 -9.03 -6.24 11.18
CA ALA A 33 -8.44 -6.86 10.00
C ALA A 33 -7.81 -5.83 9.05
N CYS A 34 -6.55 -6.02 8.69
CA CYS A 34 -5.83 -5.17 7.72
C CYS A 34 -5.10 -6.04 6.69
N PHE A 35 -5.41 -5.84 5.41
CA PHE A 35 -4.79 -6.56 4.30
C PHE A 35 -4.07 -5.58 3.37
N LEU A 36 -2.76 -5.78 3.16
CA LEU A 36 -1.92 -4.91 2.35
C LEU A 36 -0.80 -5.71 1.65
N SER A 37 -0.35 -5.20 0.49
CA SER A 37 0.92 -5.62 -0.12
C SER A 37 2.08 -4.87 0.56
N ASN A 38 3.26 -5.50 0.62
CA ASN A 38 4.46 -4.85 1.15
C ASN A 38 5.11 -3.85 0.18
N ASN A 39 4.85 -4.00 -1.13
CA ASN A 39 5.34 -3.10 -2.18
C ASN A 39 4.49 -3.19 -3.46
N GLY A 40 4.83 -2.34 -4.44
CA GLY A 40 4.25 -2.41 -5.78
C GLY A 40 4.65 -3.68 -6.53
N ALA A 41 3.88 -4.05 -7.55
CA ALA A 41 4.11 -5.26 -8.34
C ALA A 41 5.57 -5.37 -8.83
N LYS A 42 6.15 -6.56 -8.69
CA LYS A 42 7.52 -6.83 -9.14
C LYS A 42 7.57 -6.84 -10.67
N GLY A 43 8.08 -5.76 -11.26
CA GLY A 43 8.32 -5.63 -12.70
C GLY A 43 9.72 -6.05 -13.16
N ALA A 44 10.50 -6.74 -12.32
CA ALA A 44 11.83 -7.22 -12.71
C ALA A 44 11.68 -8.36 -13.73
N THR A 45 11.75 -8.01 -15.02
CA THR A 45 11.90 -8.98 -16.10
C THR A 45 13.34 -9.46 -16.11
N ASP A 46 13.58 -10.73 -15.76
CA ASP A 46 14.68 -11.45 -16.40
C ASP A 46 14.31 -11.47 -17.88
N GLU A 47 15.03 -10.65 -18.65
CA GLU A 47 15.00 -10.54 -20.12
C GLU A 47 13.73 -9.91 -20.73
N THR A 48 13.81 -8.60 -21.03
CA THR A 48 13.07 -7.85 -22.08
C THR A 48 11.74 -8.45 -22.60
N CYS A 49 10.61 -8.08 -22.00
CA CYS A 49 9.30 -8.32 -22.61
C CYS A 49 8.89 -7.18 -23.57
N SER A 50 9.25 -7.34 -24.84
CA SER A 50 8.72 -6.58 -25.98
C SER A 50 7.47 -7.21 -26.61
N ILE A 51 6.68 -7.98 -25.85
CA ILE A 51 5.46 -8.63 -26.36
C ILE A 51 4.43 -8.60 -25.24
N ILE A 52 3.41 -7.73 -25.40
CA ILE A 52 1.99 -7.97 -25.12
C ILE A 52 1.26 -6.71 -25.64
N LYS A 53 0.81 -6.77 -26.89
CA LYS A 53 -0.28 -5.94 -27.41
C LYS A 53 -1.56 -6.77 -27.37
N GLY A 54 -2.52 -6.35 -26.54
CA GLY A 54 -3.97 -6.53 -26.76
C GLY A 54 -4.63 -7.88 -26.41
N SER A 55 -5.62 -7.81 -25.50
CA SER A 55 -7.00 -8.37 -25.59
C SER A 55 -7.67 -8.55 -24.21
N MET A 56 -6.90 -8.42 -23.11
CA MET A 56 -7.38 -8.68 -21.74
C MET A 56 -8.53 -7.75 -21.30
N MET A 57 -8.55 -6.50 -21.78
CA MET A 57 -9.62 -5.55 -21.41
C MET A 57 -10.99 -5.85 -22.03
N GLN A 58 -11.05 -6.62 -23.12
CA GLN A 58 -12.31 -7.01 -23.75
C GLN A 58 -12.96 -8.21 -23.07
N HIS A 59 -12.16 -9.06 -22.41
CA HIS A 59 -12.65 -10.23 -21.66
C HIS A 59 -13.26 -9.83 -20.31
N LEU A 60 -12.65 -8.85 -19.63
CA LEU A 60 -13.12 -8.34 -18.35
C LEU A 60 -14.50 -7.66 -18.44
N LYS A 61 -14.78 -6.95 -19.55
CA LYS A 61 -16.10 -6.35 -19.81
C LYS A 61 -17.21 -7.37 -20.11
N LYS A 62 -16.86 -8.61 -20.46
CA LYS A 62 -17.82 -9.62 -20.91
C LYS A 62 -18.33 -10.52 -19.79
N TYR A 63 -17.55 -10.69 -18.71
CA TYR A 63 -17.83 -11.69 -17.68
C TYR A 63 -17.92 -11.16 -16.25
N TYR A 64 -17.67 -9.86 -16.01
CA TYR A 64 -17.70 -9.27 -14.67
C TYR A 64 -18.69 -8.12 -14.60
N ASN A 65 -19.60 -8.20 -13.62
CA ASN A 65 -20.52 -7.14 -13.24
C ASN A 65 -19.94 -6.41 -12.02
N ASN A 66 -19.51 -5.16 -12.22
CA ASN A 66 -18.94 -4.29 -11.17
C ASN A 66 -19.94 -3.19 -10.79
N ASN A 67 -21.23 -3.45 -10.91
CA ASN A 67 -22.23 -2.47 -10.53
C ASN A 67 -22.26 -2.31 -9.01
N ILE A 68 -22.30 -1.06 -8.55
CA ILE A 68 -22.18 -0.69 -7.13
C ILE A 68 -23.35 -1.23 -6.29
N ASP A 69 -24.46 -1.57 -6.95
CA ASP A 69 -25.74 -1.97 -6.36
C ASP A 69 -25.77 -3.41 -5.78
N ASN A 70 -24.64 -4.13 -5.74
CA ASN A 70 -24.58 -5.53 -5.27
C ASN A 70 -23.42 -5.82 -4.30
N LEU A 71 -22.90 -4.79 -3.63
CA LEU A 71 -21.84 -4.91 -2.63
C LEU A 71 -22.37 -4.90 -1.18
N GLU A 72 -23.69 -4.89 -0.97
CA GLU A 72 -24.28 -4.52 0.32
C GLU A 72 -25.42 -5.46 0.76
N ILE A 73 -25.22 -6.17 1.86
CA ILE A 73 -26.30 -6.43 2.81
C ILE A 73 -26.05 -5.48 3.99
N GLY A 74 -27.01 -4.57 4.21
CA GLY A 74 -27.51 -4.07 5.50
C GLY A 74 -26.67 -3.10 6.35
N ASP A 75 -25.40 -3.40 6.62
CA ASP A 75 -24.65 -2.76 7.72
C ASP A 75 -23.14 -2.61 7.46
N SER A 76 -22.68 -2.82 6.22
CA SER A 76 -21.26 -2.79 5.88
C SER A 76 -20.76 -1.41 5.42
N PHE A 77 -19.74 -0.88 6.11
CA PHE A 77 -19.05 0.38 5.81
C PHE A 77 -18.08 0.21 4.61
N ILE A 78 -18.60 0.09 3.39
CA ILE A 78 -17.76 0.06 2.18
C ILE A 78 -17.48 1.51 1.74
N CYS A 79 -16.37 2.08 2.23
CA CYS A 79 -15.90 3.40 1.82
C CYS A 79 -14.59 3.29 1.03
N ILE A 80 -14.59 3.77 -0.22
CA ILE A 80 -13.36 4.04 -0.95
C ILE A 80 -12.90 5.45 -0.58
N THR A 81 -11.69 5.58 -0.05
CA THR A 81 -11.09 6.87 0.31
C THR A 81 -9.85 7.18 -0.50
N TYR A 82 -9.65 8.47 -0.77
CA TYR A 82 -8.44 9.03 -1.39
C TYR A 82 -7.52 9.73 -0.39
N GLN A 83 -7.83 9.67 0.91
CA GLN A 83 -6.95 10.23 1.94
C GLN A 83 -5.57 9.58 1.89
N PHE A 84 -4.52 10.39 1.97
CA PHE A 84 -3.17 9.88 2.04
C PHE A 84 -2.96 9.13 3.36
N SER A 85 -2.43 7.91 3.27
CA SER A 85 -1.97 7.11 4.39
C SER A 85 -0.65 6.43 4.04
N SER A 86 0.09 6.04 5.07
CA SER A 86 1.36 5.35 4.98
C SER A 86 1.39 4.14 5.91
N VAL A 87 2.23 3.15 5.60
CA VAL A 87 2.45 1.98 6.48
C VAL A 87 2.90 2.39 7.89
N THR A 88 3.51 3.57 8.02
CA THR A 88 3.93 4.14 9.30
C THR A 88 2.76 4.48 10.22
N ASP A 89 1.54 4.59 9.69
CA ASP A 89 0.31 4.92 10.42
C ASP A 89 -0.32 3.70 11.09
N LEU A 90 0.06 2.47 10.71
CA LEU A 90 -0.51 1.25 11.28
C LEU A 90 -0.14 1.06 12.75
N ALA A 91 1.13 1.21 13.10
CA ALA A 91 1.60 1.05 14.48
C ALA A 91 0.89 1.99 15.47
N PRO A 92 0.83 3.33 15.26
CA PRO A 92 0.09 4.21 16.16
C PRO A 92 -1.41 3.89 16.20
N THR A 93 -2.00 3.47 15.08
CA THR A 93 -3.42 3.06 15.03
C THR A 93 -3.70 1.87 15.93
N ILE A 94 -2.90 0.80 15.81
CA ILE A 94 -3.05 -0.41 16.61
C ILE A 94 -2.85 -0.09 18.09
N LEU A 95 -1.80 0.66 18.43
CA LEU A 95 -1.51 1.07 19.81
C LEU A 95 -2.67 1.88 20.42
N GLU A 96 -3.26 2.80 19.68
CA GLU A 96 -4.44 3.55 20.14
C GLU A 96 -5.65 2.65 20.33
N MET A 97 -5.94 1.74 19.39
CA MET A 97 -7.07 0.79 19.49
C MET A 97 -6.98 -0.09 20.74
N VAL A 98 -5.77 -0.49 21.14
CA VAL A 98 -5.56 -1.31 22.35
C VAL A 98 -5.30 -0.47 23.62
N GLY A 99 -5.34 0.87 23.52
CA GLY A 99 -5.13 1.76 24.67
C GLY A 99 -3.70 1.80 25.22
N VAL A 100 -2.70 1.43 24.42
CA VAL A 100 -1.28 1.38 24.81
C VAL A 100 -0.52 2.60 24.27
N LYS A 101 0.33 3.20 25.09
CA LYS A 101 1.21 4.30 24.67
C LYS A 101 2.55 3.77 24.15
N HIS A 102 3.08 4.40 23.11
CA HIS A 102 4.44 4.11 22.64
C HIS A 102 5.48 4.52 23.69
N PRO A 103 6.51 3.70 23.98
CA PRO A 103 7.41 3.91 25.12
C PRO A 103 8.53 4.93 24.89
N ALA A 104 8.51 5.67 23.77
CA ALA A 104 9.53 6.68 23.52
C ALA A 104 9.54 7.76 24.63
N PRO A 105 10.73 8.25 25.05
CA PRO A 105 12.03 8.07 24.40
C PRO A 105 12.85 6.86 24.88
N THR A 106 12.40 6.08 25.87
CA THR A 106 13.21 4.98 26.43
C THR A 106 12.40 3.72 26.70
N TYR A 107 12.90 2.57 26.29
CA TYR A 107 12.29 1.26 26.56
C TYR A 107 13.37 0.27 27.01
N GLN A 108 13.15 -0.41 28.14
CA GLN A 108 14.08 -1.39 28.71
C GLN A 108 15.53 -0.91 28.83
N GLY A 109 15.72 0.34 29.28
CA GLY A 109 17.04 0.94 29.47
C GLY A 109 17.77 1.34 28.18
N ARG A 110 17.07 1.37 27.04
CA ARG A 110 17.62 1.83 25.75
C ARG A 110 16.80 2.99 25.21
N GLU A 111 17.44 3.91 24.49
CA GLU A 111 16.73 4.95 23.75
C GLU A 111 15.97 4.35 22.57
N VAL A 112 14.73 4.84 22.35
CA VAL A 112 13.86 4.45 21.25
C VAL A 112 13.23 5.70 20.63
N VAL A 113 13.14 5.71 19.30
CA VAL A 113 12.56 6.83 18.55
C VAL A 113 11.03 6.83 18.68
N GLY A 114 10.44 8.03 18.61
CA GLY A 114 8.98 8.15 18.46
C GLY A 114 8.50 7.61 17.11
N MET A 115 7.20 7.33 17.03
CA MET A 115 6.57 6.96 15.76
C MET A 115 6.42 8.20 14.87
N HIS A 116 6.76 8.06 13.59
CA HIS A 116 6.57 9.13 12.59
C HIS A 116 5.14 9.21 12.05
N GLY A 117 4.41 8.09 12.02
CA GLY A 117 3.04 8.04 11.52
C GLY A 117 2.03 8.61 12.52
N ARG A 118 0.79 8.78 12.05
CA ARG A 118 -0.35 9.19 12.87
C ARG A 118 -1.37 8.07 12.96
N SER A 119 -2.08 7.99 14.08
CA SER A 119 -3.17 7.03 14.22
C SER A 119 -4.33 7.40 13.31
N MET A 120 -4.93 6.39 12.69
CA MET A 120 -6.08 6.52 11.81
C MET A 120 -7.42 6.43 12.55
N VAL A 121 -7.44 6.14 13.86
CA VAL A 121 -8.69 5.89 14.63
C VAL A 121 -9.68 7.04 14.50
N SER A 122 -9.22 8.29 14.66
CA SER A 122 -10.10 9.46 14.55
C SER A 122 -10.70 9.63 13.14
N TYR A 123 -9.93 9.27 12.11
CA TYR A 123 -10.42 9.26 10.73
C TYR A 123 -11.40 8.11 10.48
N LEU A 124 -11.05 6.88 10.87
CA LEU A 124 -11.87 5.68 10.68
C LEU A 124 -13.20 5.73 11.44
N THR A 125 -13.26 6.45 12.55
CA THR A 125 -14.48 6.67 13.35
C THR A 125 -15.28 7.90 12.92
N GLY A 126 -14.85 8.60 11.86
CA GLY A 126 -15.53 9.79 11.33
C GLY A 126 -15.45 11.03 12.22
N LYS A 127 -14.58 11.03 13.24
CA LYS A 127 -14.36 12.18 14.13
C LYS A 127 -13.57 13.29 13.44
N GLU A 128 -12.60 12.89 12.61
CA GLU A 128 -11.75 13.81 11.85
C GLU A 128 -11.85 13.51 10.34
N PRO A 129 -11.84 14.53 9.48
CA PRO A 129 -11.99 14.34 8.04
C PRO A 129 -10.71 13.83 7.35
N ARG A 130 -9.55 13.84 8.05
CA ARG A 130 -8.23 13.48 7.50
C ARG A 130 -7.36 12.77 8.54
N ILE A 131 -6.39 11.98 8.06
CA ILE A 131 -5.35 11.34 8.90
C ILE A 131 -4.18 12.29 9.16
N HIS A 132 -3.80 13.03 8.12
CA HIS A 132 -2.69 13.98 8.12
C HIS A 132 -3.15 15.37 7.68
N GLU A 133 -2.38 16.40 8.03
CA GLU A 133 -2.62 17.77 7.56
C GLU A 133 -2.54 17.85 6.01
N GLU A 134 -3.17 18.87 5.44
CA GLU A 134 -3.18 19.07 3.98
C GLU A 134 -1.77 19.24 3.38
N ASP A 135 -0.84 19.80 4.14
CA ASP A 135 0.53 20.03 3.71
C ASP A 135 1.54 19.03 4.32
N PHE A 136 1.05 17.87 4.79
CA PHE A 136 1.86 16.81 5.39
C PHE A 136 3.02 16.39 4.47
N ILE A 137 4.19 16.24 5.07
CA ILE A 137 5.43 15.88 4.37
C ILE A 137 5.80 14.44 4.68
N ASN A 138 5.97 13.63 3.65
CA ASN A 138 6.46 12.27 3.77
C ASN A 138 7.58 11.96 2.77
N GLY A 139 8.65 11.32 3.25
CA GLY A 139 9.82 10.95 2.47
C GLY A 139 9.98 9.44 2.32
N TRP A 140 10.57 9.03 1.20
CA TRP A 140 11.01 7.66 0.94
C TRP A 140 12.41 7.69 0.33
N GLU A 141 13.28 6.80 0.79
CA GLU A 141 14.56 6.51 0.13
C GLU A 141 14.77 5.00 0.12
N THR A 142 15.14 4.45 -1.03
CA THR A 142 15.61 3.06 -1.13
C THR A 142 16.47 2.92 -2.38
N CYS A 143 17.59 2.20 -2.27
CA CYS A 143 18.48 1.89 -3.39
C CYS A 143 18.89 3.15 -4.18
N CYS A 144 19.25 4.23 -3.48
CA CYS A 144 19.68 5.52 -4.03
C CYS A 144 18.59 6.26 -4.83
N ARG A 145 17.34 5.82 -4.77
CA ARG A 145 16.18 6.54 -5.28
C ARG A 145 15.48 7.18 -4.10
N ALA A 146 15.01 8.41 -4.29
CA ALA A 146 14.30 9.12 -3.24
C ALA A 146 13.03 9.75 -3.79
N ALA A 147 12.06 9.96 -2.91
CA ALA A 147 10.92 10.81 -3.17
C ALA A 147 10.53 11.56 -1.91
N VAL A 148 10.04 12.79 -2.07
CA VAL A 148 9.42 13.57 -1.00
C VAL A 148 8.06 14.04 -1.51
N ARG A 149 7.01 13.84 -0.73
CA ARG A 149 5.66 14.34 -0.97
C ARG A 149 5.34 15.42 0.06
N LYS A 150 4.74 16.53 -0.37
CA LYS A 150 4.14 17.57 0.48
C LYS A 150 2.71 17.79 -0.01
N GLY A 151 1.70 17.43 0.80
CA GLY A 151 0.32 17.40 0.34
C GLY A 151 0.20 16.55 -0.92
N ASP A 152 -0.34 17.09 -2.00
CA ASP A 152 -0.47 16.36 -3.28
C ASP A 152 0.73 16.51 -4.24
N CYS A 153 1.70 17.38 -3.92
CA CYS A 153 2.89 17.54 -4.74
C CYS A 153 3.96 16.51 -4.37
N LYS A 154 4.61 15.90 -5.37
CA LYS A 154 5.69 14.93 -5.15
C LYS A 154 6.91 15.24 -5.98
N ILE A 155 8.08 15.28 -5.35
CA ILE A 155 9.37 15.31 -6.02
C ILE A 155 9.99 13.92 -6.00
N VAL A 156 10.53 13.47 -7.14
CA VAL A 156 11.21 12.18 -7.27
C VAL A 156 12.64 12.37 -7.76
N PHE A 157 13.57 11.62 -7.17
CA PHE A 157 14.96 11.49 -7.58
C PHE A 157 15.26 10.06 -8.01
N ILE A 158 15.69 9.89 -9.26
CA ILE A 158 16.12 8.61 -9.82
C ILE A 158 17.56 8.77 -10.33
N PRO A 159 18.55 8.04 -9.78
CA PRO A 159 19.93 8.13 -10.23
C PRO A 159 20.10 7.48 -11.60
N ARG A 160 21.16 7.85 -12.33
CA ARG A 160 21.54 7.16 -13.57
C ARG A 160 21.84 5.68 -13.30
N HIS A 161 21.55 4.83 -14.28
CA HIS A 161 21.89 3.41 -14.23
C HIS A 161 23.39 3.21 -13.96
N LYS A 162 23.74 2.33 -13.01
CA LYS A 162 25.11 1.86 -12.78
C LYS A 162 25.28 0.51 -13.47
N GLY A 163 26.05 0.47 -14.56
CA GLY A 163 26.38 -0.74 -15.33
C GLY A 163 27.26 -0.38 -16.55
N PRO A 164 28.04 -1.33 -17.12
CA PRO A 164 28.84 -1.06 -18.30
C PRO A 164 27.92 -0.64 -19.46
N GLU A 165 28.23 0.48 -20.11
CA GLU A 165 27.42 1.13 -21.15
C GLU A 165 27.04 0.23 -22.34
N ARG A 166 27.65 -0.96 -22.45
CA ARG A 166 27.32 -1.97 -23.46
C ARG A 166 25.86 -2.44 -23.39
N LEU A 167 25.23 -2.48 -22.21
CA LEU A 167 23.84 -2.94 -22.06
C LEU A 167 22.79 -1.82 -22.26
N THR A 168 23.22 -0.57 -22.44
CA THR A 168 22.33 0.59 -22.61
C THR A 168 22.30 1.15 -24.04
N LYS A 169 22.97 0.48 -24.99
CA LYS A 169 22.95 0.87 -26.41
C LYS A 169 21.52 0.76 -26.96
N GLY A 170 20.84 1.89 -27.13
CA GLY A 170 19.48 1.97 -27.67
C GLY A 170 18.38 2.25 -26.65
N MET A 171 18.66 2.23 -25.34
CA MET A 171 17.70 2.70 -24.35
C MET A 171 17.68 4.23 -24.30
N PRO A 172 16.49 4.87 -24.19
CA PRO A 172 16.40 6.32 -24.05
C PRO A 172 17.22 6.76 -22.82
N ARG A 173 18.09 7.77 -23.01
CA ARG A 173 18.88 8.34 -21.93
C ARG A 173 17.95 8.96 -20.89
N PHE A 174 17.78 8.28 -19.75
CA PHE A 174 17.16 8.88 -18.58
C PHE A 174 18.13 9.90 -17.97
N GLU A 175 17.92 11.17 -18.30
CA GLU A 175 18.62 12.29 -17.66
C GLU A 175 18.31 12.32 -16.16
N ARG A 176 19.18 12.96 -15.37
CA ARG A 176 18.89 13.29 -13.97
C ARG A 176 17.64 14.17 -13.96
N ARG A 177 16.48 13.60 -13.65
CA ARG A 177 15.23 14.36 -13.58
C ARG A 177 14.74 14.36 -12.15
N VAL A 178 14.83 15.53 -11.53
CA VAL A 178 13.90 15.90 -10.46
C VAL A 178 12.57 16.13 -11.17
N LYS A 179 11.61 15.23 -10.99
CA LYS A 179 10.27 15.42 -11.54
C LYS A 179 9.35 15.83 -10.41
N VAL A 180 8.71 16.99 -10.58
CA VAL A 180 7.52 17.37 -9.81
C VAL A 180 6.35 16.66 -10.48
N ILE A 181 5.68 15.80 -9.73
CA ILE A 181 4.45 15.10 -10.10
C ILE A 181 3.33 15.67 -9.24
#